data_AF-A0A9E5JXN0-F1
#
_entry.id   AF-A0A9E5JXN0-F1
#
_cell.length_a   1.000
_cell.length_b   1.000
_cell.length_c   1.000
_cell.angle_alpha   90.00
_cell.angle_beta   90.00
_cell.angle_gamma   90.00
#
_symmetry.space_group_name_H-M   'P 1'
#
loop_
_entity.id
_entity.type
_entity.pdbx_description
1 polymer ?
#
loop_
_entity_poly.entity_id
_entity_poly.type
_entity_poly.pdbx_seq_one_letter_code
_entity_poly.pdbx_strand_id
1 'polypeptide(L)'
;MTNKENANGENVKVILISMAASEGLDFKNIRQIHILEPWYNMNRVEQIIGRGVRNLSHCHLPFEDRNVEIYLHGTVLDYNEEAADVYVYRSAERKAIQIGRVTRVLKEISVDCLLNLAQTNFTETKLLDEVANRDIRIHLSSRGDEEIPFR
;
A
#
# COMPACT_ATOMS: atom_id res chain seq x y z
N MET A 1 14.06 13.98 2.96
CA MET A 1 12.81 13.21 2.84
C MET A 1 12.12 12.97 4.19
N THR A 2 12.84 12.88 5.31
CA THR A 2 12.27 12.55 6.63
C THR A 2 12.18 13.73 7.60
N ASN A 3 12.58 14.94 7.18
CA ASN A 3 12.47 16.14 8.00
C ASN A 3 11.00 16.46 8.27
N LYS A 4 10.66 16.74 9.53
CA LYS A 4 9.30 17.07 10.00
C LYS A 4 8.76 18.33 9.34
N GLU A 5 9.62 19.28 9.01
CA GLU A 5 9.25 20.53 8.33
C GLU A 5 8.71 20.31 6.91
N ASN A 6 8.93 19.13 6.33
CA ASN A 6 8.37 18.77 5.03
C ASN A 6 7.21 17.76 5.15
N ALA A 7 6.53 17.68 6.30
CA ALA A 7 5.43 16.72 6.48
C ALA A 7 4.29 16.93 5.46
N ASN A 8 4.01 18.18 5.10
CA ASN A 8 2.97 18.56 4.13
C ASN A 8 3.50 18.70 2.69
N GLY A 9 4.79 18.42 2.45
CA GLY A 9 5.39 18.52 1.12
C GLY A 9 5.65 19.95 0.61
N GLU A 10 5.69 20.94 1.50
CA GLU A 10 5.92 22.36 1.15
C GLU A 10 7.31 22.61 0.53
N ASN A 11 8.32 21.86 0.96
CA ASN A 11 9.68 21.95 0.42
C ASN A 11 9.92 20.97 -0.74
N VAL A 12 9.46 19.73 -0.58
CA VAL A 12 9.55 18.67 -1.59
C VAL A 12 8.21 17.96 -1.65
N LYS A 13 7.46 18.23 -2.72
CA LYS A 13 6.11 17.69 -2.94
C LYS A 13 6.10 16.36 -3.69
N VAL A 14 6.99 16.19 -4.67
CA VAL A 14 7.01 15.03 -5.56
C VAL A 14 8.40 14.41 -5.57
N ILE A 15 8.44 13.07 -5.50
CA ILE A 15 9.67 12.28 -5.56
C ILE A 15 9.51 11.29 -6.70
N LEU A 16 10.44 11.34 -7.66
CA LEU A 16 10.51 10.37 -8.74
C LEU A 16 11.55 9.31 -8.37
N ILE A 17 11.12 8.05 -8.35
CA ILE A 17 11.96 6.91 -7.98
C ILE A 17 12.13 6.04 -9.22
N SER A 18 13.38 5.88 -9.66
CA SER A 18 13.74 4.86 -10.64
C SER A 18 14.19 3.58 -9.91
N MET A 19 14.30 2.48 -10.65
CA MET A 19 14.75 1.20 -10.08
C MET A 19 16.09 1.33 -9.31
N ALA A 20 17.02 2.15 -9.83
CA ALA A 20 18.34 2.35 -9.23
C ALA A 20 18.31 3.11 -7.88
N ALA A 21 17.24 3.86 -7.61
CA ALA A 21 17.09 4.65 -6.39
C ALA A 21 16.19 3.97 -5.33
N SER A 22 15.62 2.80 -5.64
CA SER A 22 14.63 2.13 -4.77
C SER A 22 15.23 1.33 -3.59
N GLU A 23 16.55 1.11 -3.58
CA GLU A 23 17.22 0.38 -2.51
C GLU A 23 17.60 1.29 -1.34
N GLY A 24 17.20 0.92 -0.12
CA GLY A 24 17.68 1.55 1.12
C GLY A 24 17.03 2.88 1.51
N LEU A 25 16.10 3.44 0.74
CA LEU A 25 15.42 4.69 1.10
C LEU A 25 14.16 4.46 1.95
N ASP A 26 13.95 5.31 2.96
CA ASP A 26 12.73 5.39 3.77
C ASP A 26 12.06 6.74 3.56
N PHE A 27 10.77 6.71 3.25
CA PHE A 27 9.97 7.92 3.04
C PHE A 27 8.97 8.07 4.18
N LYS A 28 8.77 9.32 4.63
CA LYS A 28 7.82 9.67 5.69
C LYS A 28 6.74 10.57 5.12
N ASN A 29 5.53 10.45 5.65
CA ASN A 29 4.36 11.27 5.31
C ASN A 29 3.99 11.24 3.81
N ILE A 30 4.28 10.13 3.11
CA ILE A 30 3.85 9.93 1.72
C ILE A 30 2.37 9.59 1.71
N ARG A 31 1.53 10.46 1.13
CA ARG A 31 0.08 10.23 1.04
C ARG A 31 -0.38 9.65 -0.29
N GLN A 32 0.47 9.68 -1.32
CA GLN A 32 0.16 9.11 -2.64
C GLN A 32 1.36 8.35 -3.18
N ILE A 33 1.11 7.17 -3.73
CA ILE A 33 2.10 6.36 -4.46
C ILE A 33 1.53 6.05 -5.84
N HIS A 34 2.25 6.46 -6.88
CA HIS A 34 1.85 6.21 -8.27
C HIS A 34 2.81 5.21 -8.90
N ILE A 35 2.30 4.03 -9.24
CA ILE A 35 3.00 3.00 -9.98
C ILE A 35 2.66 3.17 -11.46
N LEU A 36 3.61 3.76 -12.20
CA LEU A 36 3.43 4.07 -13.62
C LEU A 36 3.70 2.86 -14.52
N GLU A 37 4.61 1.98 -14.12
CA GLU A 37 5.02 0.82 -14.92
C GLU A 37 4.71 -0.47 -14.14
N PRO A 38 3.90 -1.39 -14.70
CA PRO A 38 3.62 -2.67 -14.08
C PRO A 38 4.86 -3.56 -14.05
N TRP A 39 4.94 -4.42 -13.04
CA TRP A 39 6.01 -5.41 -12.93
C TRP A 39 5.42 -6.81 -12.90
N TYR A 40 6.10 -7.78 -13.50
CA TYR A 40 5.64 -9.17 -13.61
C TYR A 40 5.50 -9.91 -12.26
N ASN A 41 5.91 -9.27 -11.15
CA ASN A 41 5.83 -9.79 -9.79
C ASN A 41 5.43 -8.67 -8.81
N MET A 42 4.31 -8.88 -8.08
CA MET A 42 3.80 -7.94 -7.08
C MET A 42 4.77 -7.68 -5.93
N ASN A 43 5.65 -8.63 -5.57
CA ASN A 43 6.61 -8.46 -4.46
C ASN A 43 7.45 -7.19 -4.61
N ARG A 44 7.79 -6.79 -5.84
CA ARG A 44 8.57 -5.56 -6.09
C ARG A 44 7.74 -4.32 -5.82
N VAL A 45 6.50 -4.29 -6.32
CA VAL A 45 5.56 -3.18 -6.11
C VAL A 45 5.25 -3.06 -4.61
N GLU A 46 5.02 -4.17 -3.92
CA GLU A 46 4.81 -4.22 -2.47
C GLU A 46 6.02 -3.70 -1.68
N GLN A 47 7.25 -4.02 -2.10
CA GLN A 47 8.44 -3.45 -1.47
C GLN A 47 8.52 -1.94 -1.63
N ILE A 48 8.14 -1.40 -2.80
CA ILE A 48 8.10 0.05 -3.05
C ILE A 48 7.03 0.70 -2.18
N ILE A 49 5.81 0.14 -2.16
CA ILE A 49 4.71 0.60 -1.30
C ILE A 49 5.14 0.57 0.17
N GLY A 50 5.75 -0.52 0.60
CA GLY A 50 6.29 -0.70 1.95
C GLY A 50 7.45 0.24 2.28
N ARG A 51 7.94 1.07 1.35
CA ARG A 51 8.91 2.15 1.64
C ARG A 51 8.24 3.48 2.01
N GLY A 52 6.98 3.65 1.62
CA GLY A 52 6.13 4.77 2.04
C GLY A 52 5.13 4.42 3.14
N VAL A 53 4.74 3.14 3.26
CA VAL A 53 3.72 2.64 4.20
C VAL A 53 4.37 1.73 5.25
N ARG A 54 5.17 2.31 6.16
CA ARG A 54 5.75 1.59 7.31
C ARG A 54 5.07 1.94 8.61
N ASN A 55 5.26 1.10 9.63
CA ASN A 55 4.89 1.47 10.99
C ASN A 55 5.52 2.82 11.35
N LEU A 56 4.71 3.72 11.91
CA LEU A 56 5.07 5.08 12.29
C LEU A 56 5.53 6.01 11.15
N SER A 57 5.28 5.67 9.88
CA SER A 57 5.69 6.51 8.73
C SER A 57 4.91 7.83 8.59
N HIS A 58 3.70 7.91 9.17
CA HIS A 58 2.80 9.07 9.10
C HIS A 58 2.50 9.70 10.46
N CYS A 59 3.29 9.39 11.50
CA CYS A 59 3.03 9.89 12.86
C CYS A 59 3.11 11.42 13.00
N HIS A 60 3.70 12.11 12.03
CA HIS A 60 3.76 13.57 12.01
C HIS A 60 2.51 14.22 11.39
N LEU A 61 1.61 13.43 10.81
CA LEU A 61 0.32 13.90 10.31
C LEU A 61 -0.78 13.73 11.38
N PRO A 62 -1.85 14.55 11.34
CA PRO A 62 -3.10 14.28 12.04
C PRO A 62 -3.61 12.87 11.74
N PHE A 63 -4.38 12.27 12.64
CA PHE A 63 -4.80 10.88 12.52
C PHE A 63 -5.62 10.64 11.24
N GLU A 64 -6.47 11.60 10.91
CA GLU A 64 -7.38 11.64 9.77
C GLU A 64 -6.63 11.61 8.42
N ASP A 65 -5.37 12.08 8.43
CA ASP A 65 -4.48 12.17 7.28
C ASP A 65 -3.49 11.00 7.16
N ARG A 66 -3.48 10.05 8.11
CA ARG A 66 -2.57 8.89 8.13
C ARG A 66 -3.03 7.77 7.20
N ASN A 67 -3.36 8.13 5.97
CA ASN A 67 -3.72 7.23 4.89
C ASN A 67 -2.79 7.43 3.69
N VAL A 68 -2.73 6.41 2.85
CA VAL A 68 -1.96 6.44 1.60
C VAL A 68 -2.82 5.91 0.47
N GLU A 69 -2.99 6.71 -0.57
CA GLU A 69 -3.65 6.31 -1.80
C GLU A 69 -2.61 5.70 -2.75
N ILE A 70 -2.87 4.47 -3.20
CA ILE A 70 -1.97 3.73 -4.10
C ILE A 70 -2.65 3.64 -5.46
N TYR A 71 -2.01 4.21 -6.47
CA TYR A 71 -2.49 4.25 -7.84
C TYR A 71 -1.65 3.33 -8.71
N LEU A 72 -2.27 2.30 -9.27
CA LEU A 72 -1.68 1.46 -10.30
C LEU A 72 -2.21 1.96 -11.63
N HIS A 73 -1.35 2.63 -12.40
CA HIS A 73 -1.74 3.18 -13.70
C HIS A 73 -1.72 2.07 -14.74
N GLY A 74 -2.77 2.02 -15.55
CA GLY A 74 -2.89 1.10 -16.68
C GLY A 74 -3.64 1.75 -17.83
N THR A 75 -3.36 1.28 -19.03
CA THR A 75 -3.92 1.79 -20.28
C THR A 75 -5.25 1.09 -20.56
N VAL A 76 -6.24 1.88 -20.94
CA VAL A 76 -7.52 1.36 -21.42
C VAL A 76 -7.53 1.48 -22.94
N LEU A 77 -7.65 0.35 -23.63
CA LEU A 77 -7.89 0.29 -25.07
C LEU A 77 -9.39 0.20 -25.35
N ASP A 78 -9.76 0.18 -26.63
CA ASP A 78 -11.14 -0.04 -27.04
C ASP A 78 -11.70 -1.37 -26.50
N TYR A 79 -13.03 -1.45 -26.40
CA TYR A 79 -13.80 -2.37 -25.55
C TYR A 79 -13.46 -3.87 -25.54
N ASN A 80 -12.64 -4.39 -26.46
CA ASN A 80 -12.33 -5.81 -26.56
C ASN A 80 -10.83 -6.15 -26.45
N GLU A 81 -9.95 -5.17 -26.25
CA GLU A 81 -8.51 -5.42 -26.17
C GLU A 81 -7.96 -5.08 -24.79
N GLU A 82 -7.22 -6.03 -24.22
CA GLU A 82 -6.47 -5.82 -22.99
C GLU A 82 -5.13 -5.16 -23.34
N ALA A 83 -4.83 -4.03 -22.73
CA ALA A 83 -3.53 -3.40 -22.87
C ALA A 83 -2.42 -4.25 -22.24
N ALA A 84 -1.20 -4.12 -22.76
CA ALA A 84 -0.06 -4.91 -22.29
C ALA A 84 0.24 -4.69 -20.80
N ASP A 85 0.04 -3.48 -20.28
CA ASP A 85 0.26 -3.15 -18.88
C ASP A 85 -0.77 -3.81 -17.94
N VAL A 86 -2.05 -3.77 -18.30
CA VAL A 86 -3.14 -4.46 -17.60
C VAL A 86 -2.92 -5.98 -17.64
N TYR A 87 -2.49 -6.53 -18.78
CA TYR A 87 -2.12 -7.94 -18.90
C TYR A 87 -1.01 -8.34 -17.91
N VAL A 88 0.01 -7.49 -17.75
CA VAL A 88 1.11 -7.73 -16.81
C VAL A 88 0.60 -7.70 -15.38
N TYR A 89 -0.23 -6.73 -14.99
CA TYR A 89 -0.84 -6.70 -13.66
C TYR A 89 -1.68 -7.95 -13.39
N ARG A 90 -2.54 -8.36 -14.32
CA ARG A 90 -3.35 -9.58 -14.21
C ARG A 90 -2.47 -10.82 -14.03
N SER A 91 -1.36 -10.89 -14.76
CA SER A 91 -0.40 -11.99 -14.64
C SER A 91 0.33 -11.98 -13.31
N ALA A 92 0.70 -10.79 -12.80
CA ALA A 92 1.37 -10.62 -11.52
C ALA A 92 0.43 -10.96 -10.34
N GLU A 93 -0.83 -10.57 -10.41
CA GLU A 93 -1.87 -10.89 -9.42
C GLU A 93 -2.08 -12.41 -9.30
N ARG A 94 -2.23 -13.11 -10.43
CA ARG A 94 -2.37 -14.58 -10.42
C ARG A 94 -1.21 -15.27 -9.70
N LYS A 95 0.02 -14.80 -9.93
CA LYS A 95 1.21 -15.29 -9.22
C LYS A 95 1.16 -14.93 -7.74
N ALA A 96 0.76 -13.71 -7.39
CA ALA A 96 0.65 -13.25 -6.00
C ALA A 96 -0.36 -14.09 -5.19
N ILE A 97 -1.51 -14.45 -5.77
CA ILE A 97 -2.50 -15.33 -5.14
C ILE A 97 -1.90 -16.72 -4.86
N GLN A 98 -1.17 -17.29 -5.82
CA GLN A 98 -0.52 -18.59 -5.64
C GLN A 98 0.56 -18.54 -4.56
N ILE A 99 1.41 -17.50 -4.57
CA ILE A 99 2.42 -17.26 -3.55
C ILE A 99 1.75 -17.12 -2.18
N GLY A 100 0.69 -16.33 -2.06
CA GLY A 100 -0.05 -16.12 -0.81
C GLY A 100 -0.60 -17.42 -0.21
N ARG A 101 -1.12 -18.33 -1.02
CA ARG A 101 -1.57 -19.66 -0.56
C ARG A 101 -0.42 -20.48 0.03
N VAL A 102 0.71 -20.53 -0.67
CA VAL A 102 1.91 -21.25 -0.17
C VAL A 102 2.46 -20.59 1.09
N THR A 103 2.57 -19.26 1.11
CA THR A 103 3.01 -18.49 2.27
C THR A 103 2.11 -18.71 3.49
N ARG A 104 0.80 -18.84 3.32
CA ARG A 104 -0.12 -19.15 4.42
C ARG A 104 0.19 -20.51 5.04
N VAL A 105 0.35 -21.55 4.21
CA VAL A 105 0.72 -22.89 4.69
C VAL A 105 2.08 -22.87 5.41
N LEU A 106 3.06 -22.16 4.86
CA LEU A 106 4.38 -22.01 5.50
C LEU A 106 4.27 -21.34 6.89
N LYS A 107 3.43 -20.32 7.03
CA LYS A 107 3.19 -19.64 8.31
C LYS A 107 2.47 -20.52 9.33
N GLU A 108 1.59 -21.42 8.89
CA GLU A 108 0.84 -22.30 9.79
C GLU A 108 1.70 -23.46 10.33
N ILE A 109 2.70 -23.90 9.56
CA ILE A 109 3.60 -25.02 9.92
C ILE A 109 4.88 -24.53 10.62
N SER A 110 5.14 -23.22 10.64
CA SER A 110 6.38 -22.68 11.22
C SER A 110 6.47 -22.94 12.73
N VAL A 111 7.69 -23.14 13.23
CA VAL A 111 7.96 -23.43 14.65
C VAL A 111 7.49 -22.27 15.55
N ASP A 112 7.56 -21.04 15.04
CA ASP A 112 7.14 -19.81 15.69
C ASP A 112 5.66 -19.47 15.48
N CYS A 113 4.89 -20.30 14.78
CA CYS A 113 3.46 -20.07 14.53
C CYS A 113 2.68 -19.82 15.84
N LEU A 114 2.99 -20.58 16.90
CA LEU A 114 2.38 -20.40 18.22
C LEU A 114 2.69 -19.02 18.84
N LEU A 115 3.91 -18.51 18.65
CA LEU A 115 4.30 -17.18 19.13
C LEU A 115 3.62 -16.06 18.33
N ASN A 116 3.37 -16.32 17.04
CA ASN A 116 2.81 -15.36 16.10
C ASN A 116 1.31 -15.59 15.81
N LEU A 117 0.59 -16.33 16.67
CA LEU A 117 -0.83 -16.66 16.47
C LEU A 117 -1.71 -15.40 16.36
N ALA A 118 -1.34 -14.31 17.05
CA ALA A 118 -2.04 -13.04 16.90
C ALA A 118 -1.97 -12.50 15.46
N GLN A 119 -0.88 -12.76 14.73
CA GLN A 119 -0.71 -12.33 13.34
C GLN A 119 -1.49 -13.20 12.34
N THR A 120 -1.91 -14.40 12.71
CA THR A 120 -2.75 -15.24 11.84
C THR A 120 -4.22 -14.83 11.86
N ASN A 121 -4.60 -13.97 12.82
CA ASN A 121 -5.95 -13.45 13.05
C ASN A 121 -6.26 -12.14 12.31
N PHE A 122 -5.37 -11.62 11.46
CA PHE A 122 -5.65 -10.45 10.61
C PHE A 122 -6.47 -10.83 9.37
N THR A 123 -7.68 -11.34 9.59
CA THR A 123 -8.67 -11.54 8.51
C THR A 123 -9.43 -10.24 8.29
N GLU A 124 -9.86 -9.99 7.05
CA GLU A 124 -10.69 -8.82 6.71
C GLU A 124 -11.88 -8.67 7.67
N THR A 125 -12.60 -9.75 7.95
CA THR A 125 -13.74 -9.75 8.89
C THR A 125 -13.37 -9.26 10.29
N LYS A 126 -12.26 -9.76 10.85
CA LYS A 126 -11.80 -9.38 12.19
C LYS A 126 -11.32 -7.92 12.24
N LEU A 127 -10.69 -7.44 11.18
CA LEU A 127 -10.27 -6.04 11.07
C LEU A 127 -11.48 -5.10 10.98
N LEU A 128 -12.52 -5.49 10.24
CA LEU A 128 -13.77 -4.73 10.16
C LEU A 128 -14.53 -4.75 11.49
N ASP A 129 -14.56 -5.88 12.20
CA ASP A 129 -15.19 -5.99 13.52
C ASP A 129 -14.55 -5.05 14.56
N GLU A 130 -13.22 -4.85 14.52
CA GLU A 130 -12.52 -3.90 15.41
C GLU A 130 -12.95 -2.44 15.17
N VAL A 131 -13.35 -2.11 13.94
CA VAL A 131 -13.73 -0.76 13.54
C VAL A 131 -15.24 -0.53 13.56
N ALA A 132 -16.05 -1.60 13.55
CA ALA A 132 -17.51 -1.55 13.41
C ALA A 132 -18.26 -0.63 14.40
N ASN A 133 -17.69 -0.35 15.58
CA ASN A 133 -18.29 0.51 16.60
C ASN A 133 -17.63 1.90 16.72
N ARG A 134 -16.80 2.30 15.75
CA ARG A 134 -16.11 3.59 15.76
C ARG A 134 -16.55 4.41 14.55
N ASP A 135 -17.03 5.63 14.80
CA ASP A 135 -17.20 6.62 13.73
C ASP A 135 -15.83 7.23 13.42
N ILE A 136 -15.12 6.63 12.47
CA ILE A 136 -13.82 7.10 12.01
C ILE A 136 -14.01 7.84 10.70
N ARG A 137 -13.56 9.09 10.65
CA ARG A 137 -13.48 9.89 9.43
C ARG A 137 -12.05 10.08 9.02
N ILE A 138 -11.80 10.02 7.73
CA ILE A 138 -10.47 10.22 7.14
C ILE A 138 -10.58 11.29 6.05
N HIS A 139 -9.47 11.99 5.81
CA HIS A 139 -9.33 12.93 4.70
C HIS A 139 -8.50 12.24 3.61
N LEU A 140 -8.95 12.25 2.36
CA LEU A 140 -8.15 11.69 1.25
C LEU A 140 -7.26 12.77 0.64
N SER A 141 -6.03 12.42 0.33
CA SER A 141 -5.10 13.36 -0.31
C SER A 141 -5.55 13.82 -1.70
N SER A 142 -6.38 13.03 -2.39
CA SER A 142 -6.94 13.33 -3.70
C SER A 142 -8.21 14.21 -3.66
N ARG A 143 -8.90 14.30 -2.52
CA ARG A 143 -10.22 14.97 -2.40
C ARG A 143 -10.21 16.24 -1.54
N GLY A 144 -9.03 16.75 -1.19
CA GLY A 144 -8.91 17.94 -0.34
C GLY A 144 -9.47 17.70 1.06
N ASP A 145 -10.23 18.67 1.59
CA ASP A 145 -10.75 18.65 2.97
C ASP A 145 -12.08 17.88 3.13
N GLU A 146 -12.46 17.06 2.14
CA GLU A 146 -13.67 16.24 2.24
C GLU A 146 -13.47 15.09 3.24
N GLU A 147 -14.30 15.05 4.29
CA GLU A 147 -14.33 13.94 5.24
C GLU A 147 -15.10 12.76 4.67
N ILE A 148 -14.44 11.62 4.58
CA ILE A 148 -15.10 10.36 4.20
C ILE A 148 -15.12 9.39 5.39
N PRO A 149 -16.21 8.61 5.55
CA PRO A 149 -16.23 7.54 6.54
C PRO A 149 -15.23 6.45 6.16
N PHE A 150 -14.44 6.00 7.13
CA PHE A 150 -13.62 4.81 6.99
C PHE A 150 -14.53 3.59 6.82
N ARG A 151 -14.30 2.79 5.78
CA ARG A 151 -15.13 1.64 5.41
C ARG A 151 -14.33 0.35 5.48
#